data_AF-A0A6M4FYT0-F1
#
_entry.id   AF-A0A6M4FYT0-F1
#
_cell.length_a   1.000
_cell.length_b   1.000
_cell.length_c   1.000
_cell.angle_alpha   90.00
_cell.angle_beta   90.00
_cell.angle_gamma   90.00
#
_symmetry.space_group_name_H-M   'P 1'
#
loop_
_entity.id
_entity.type
_entity.pdbx_description
1 polymer ?
#
loop_
_entity_poly.entity_id
_entity_poly.type
_entity_poly.pdbx_seq_one_letter_code
_entity_poly.pdbx_strand_id
1 'polypeptide(L)'
;MSDARLHSPAAARNRQPILEVLRQVLPERARVLEVTSGSGEHALYCAGAMPGWHWQPSDPSDEALASIAAWRETAALPNLAAPRHLDATEPGGWPAESFDAIVAINLLHISPWAVTEALMARAGERLVPGGTLYLYGPYRRGGEHTAPSNAAFDASLRRHDPRWGVRDLEAVVAEATCRGLELERVMDMPANNLSVVLVRGQALSTA
;
A
#
# COMPACT_ATOMS: atom_id res chain seq x y z
N MET A 1 1.38 26.01 18.03
CA MET A 1 1.92 24.71 17.59
C MET A 1 1.89 24.74 16.07
N SER A 2 2.98 24.36 15.40
CA SER A 2 3.04 24.30 13.94
C SER A 2 2.08 23.22 13.43
N ASP A 3 1.49 23.45 12.26
CA ASP A 3 0.68 22.45 11.58
C ASP A 3 1.56 21.26 11.20
N ALA A 4 1.27 20.07 11.75
CA ALA A 4 2.05 18.86 11.52
C ALA A 4 1.68 18.14 10.20
N ARG A 5 0.66 18.62 9.49
CA ARG A 5 0.20 18.03 8.23
C ARG A 5 1.25 18.16 7.14
N LEU A 6 1.70 17.02 6.65
CA LEU A 6 2.51 16.90 5.45
C LEU A 6 1.61 16.86 4.21
N HIS A 7 2.19 17.33 3.11
CA HIS A 7 1.56 17.29 1.78
C HIS A 7 2.48 16.60 0.78
N SER A 8 1.91 15.69 0.01
CA SER A 8 2.58 14.90 -1.00
C SER A 8 2.02 15.24 -2.38
N PRO A 9 2.83 15.86 -3.27
CA PRO A 9 2.45 16.05 -4.66
C PRO A 9 2.11 14.73 -5.37
N ALA A 10 2.73 13.62 -4.95
CA ALA A 10 2.37 12.30 -5.47
C ALA A 10 0.95 11.91 -5.06
N ALA A 11 0.60 12.06 -3.78
CA ALA A 11 -0.75 11.78 -3.28
C ALA A 11 -1.82 12.62 -4.00
N ALA A 12 -1.56 13.92 -4.20
CA ALA A 12 -2.48 14.79 -4.95
C ALA A 12 -2.76 14.28 -6.38
N ARG A 13 -1.75 13.70 -7.06
CA ARG A 13 -1.89 13.18 -8.43
C ARG A 13 -2.57 11.81 -8.50
N ASN A 14 -2.31 10.92 -7.54
CA ASN A 14 -2.70 9.52 -7.65
C ASN A 14 -3.85 9.08 -6.73
N ARG A 15 -4.25 9.88 -5.73
CA ARG A 15 -5.33 9.50 -4.78
C ARG A 15 -6.67 9.18 -5.46
N GLN A 16 -7.06 9.95 -6.49
CA GLN A 16 -8.30 9.70 -7.22
C GLN A 16 -8.23 8.43 -8.08
N PRO A 17 -7.22 8.26 -8.97
CA PRO A 17 -7.04 7.01 -9.71
C PRO A 17 -6.96 5.77 -8.80
N ILE A 18 -6.28 5.87 -7.66
CA ILE A 18 -6.18 4.77 -6.68
C ILE A 18 -7.56 4.45 -6.10
N LEU A 19 -8.32 5.44 -5.66
CA LEU A 19 -9.68 5.25 -5.15
C LEU A 19 -10.60 4.58 -6.19
N GLU A 20 -10.49 4.96 -7.46
CA GLU A 20 -11.28 4.37 -8.56
C GLU A 20 -10.99 2.88 -8.74
N VAL A 21 -9.74 2.44 -8.54
CA VAL A 21 -9.39 1.01 -8.55
C VAL A 21 -9.88 0.33 -7.30
N LEU A 22 -9.65 0.90 -6.11
CA LEU A 22 -10.07 0.31 -4.84
C LEU A 22 -11.59 0.06 -4.81
N ARG A 23 -12.40 0.97 -5.37
CA ARG A 23 -13.86 0.81 -5.49
C ARG A 23 -14.29 -0.39 -6.34
N GLN A 24 -13.45 -0.85 -7.26
CA GLN A 24 -13.75 -1.99 -8.12
C GLN A 24 -13.39 -3.34 -7.48
N VAL A 25 -12.46 -3.33 -6.53
CA VAL A 25 -11.88 -4.57 -5.95
C VAL A 25 -12.27 -4.79 -4.49
N LEU A 26 -12.69 -3.73 -3.79
CA LEU A 26 -13.13 -3.82 -2.41
C LEU A 26 -14.67 -3.84 -2.31
N PRO A 27 -15.22 -4.58 -1.33
CA PRO A 27 -16.64 -4.50 -1.02
C PRO A 27 -17.05 -3.10 -0.51
N GLU A 28 -18.37 -2.84 -0.47
CA GLU A 28 -18.92 -1.58 0.07
C GLU A 28 -18.49 -1.30 1.51
N ARG A 29 -18.24 -2.36 2.29
CA ARG A 29 -17.73 -2.31 3.66
C ARG A 29 -16.43 -3.08 3.76
N ALA A 30 -15.37 -2.42 4.19
CA ALA A 30 -14.05 -3.03 4.27
C ALA A 30 -13.27 -2.49 5.47
N ARG A 31 -12.47 -3.36 6.08
CA ARG A 31 -11.41 -2.99 7.03
C ARG A 31 -10.10 -2.96 6.26
N VAL A 32 -9.53 -1.77 6.16
CA VAL A 32 -8.33 -1.51 5.35
C VAL A 32 -7.17 -1.14 6.26
N LEU A 33 -6.04 -1.84 6.12
CA LEU A 33 -4.76 -1.43 6.68
C LEU A 33 -3.92 -0.78 5.58
N GLU A 34 -3.54 0.48 5.76
CA GLU A 34 -2.56 1.14 4.88
C GLU A 34 -1.18 1.11 5.52
N VAL A 35 -0.23 0.46 4.84
CA VAL A 35 1.16 0.34 5.28
C VAL A 35 1.99 1.43 4.62
N THR A 36 2.74 2.18 5.44
CA THR A 36 3.53 3.35 5.02
C THR A 36 2.63 4.45 4.43
N SER A 37 1.71 4.96 5.24
CA SER A 37 0.74 5.99 4.85
C SER A 37 1.37 7.37 4.58
N GLY A 38 2.62 7.59 5.02
CA GLY A 38 3.38 8.82 4.82
C GLY A 38 2.62 10.06 5.27
N SER A 39 2.30 10.94 4.32
CA SER A 39 1.53 12.16 4.61
C SER A 39 0.15 11.91 5.25
N GLY A 40 -0.47 10.74 5.01
CA GLY A 40 -1.84 10.44 5.41
C GLY A 40 -2.92 10.94 4.44
N GLU A 41 -2.55 11.60 3.34
CA GLU A 41 -3.51 12.15 2.38
C GLU A 41 -4.32 11.06 1.64
N HIS A 42 -3.75 9.88 1.41
CA HIS A 42 -4.47 8.73 0.84
C HIS A 42 -5.52 8.18 1.80
N ALA A 43 -5.14 7.91 3.05
CA ALA A 43 -6.04 7.50 4.12
C ALA A 43 -7.23 8.44 4.26
N LEU A 44 -6.93 9.75 4.36
CA LEU A 44 -7.94 10.79 4.48
C LEU A 44 -8.89 10.79 3.28
N TYR A 45 -8.34 10.75 2.06
CA TYR A 45 -9.13 10.82 0.83
C TYR A 45 -10.02 9.58 0.67
N CYS A 46 -9.50 8.38 0.91
CA CYS A 46 -10.26 7.13 0.77
C CYS A 46 -11.32 7.00 1.85
N ALA A 47 -11.00 7.29 3.11
CA ALA A 47 -11.97 7.26 4.21
C ALA A 47 -13.09 8.29 3.99
N GLY A 48 -12.77 9.49 3.51
CA GLY A 48 -13.77 10.53 3.22
C GLY A 48 -14.68 10.17 2.04
N ALA A 49 -14.15 9.49 1.02
CA ALA A 49 -14.93 9.08 -0.15
C ALA A 49 -15.75 7.80 0.04
N MET A 50 -15.38 6.97 1.03
CA MET A 50 -16.00 5.67 1.30
C MET A 50 -16.33 5.51 2.79
N PRO A 51 -17.50 5.99 3.25
CA PRO A 51 -17.91 5.89 4.65
C PRO A 51 -18.01 4.46 5.19
N GLY A 52 -18.15 3.46 4.32
CA GLY A 52 -18.17 2.04 4.68
C GLY A 52 -16.78 1.43 4.91
N TRP A 53 -15.70 2.14 4.58
CA TRP A 53 -14.34 1.66 4.75
C TRP A 53 -13.75 2.17 6.06
N HIS A 54 -13.48 1.25 6.99
CA HIS A 54 -12.73 1.53 8.20
C HIS A 54 -11.24 1.49 7.88
N TRP A 55 -10.61 2.66 7.83
CA TRP A 55 -9.25 2.83 7.38
C TRP A 55 -8.29 2.97 8.57
N GLN A 56 -7.34 2.05 8.67
CA GLN A 56 -6.24 2.06 9.64
C GLN A 56 -4.96 2.53 8.94
N PRO A 57 -4.57 3.81 9.05
CA PRO A 57 -3.28 4.26 8.55
C PRO A 57 -2.17 3.79 9.49
N SER A 58 -0.98 3.54 8.93
CA SER A 58 0.19 3.13 9.68
C SER A 58 1.49 3.53 8.99
N ASP A 59 2.51 3.82 9.78
CA ASP A 59 3.83 4.25 9.30
C ASP A 59 4.89 4.03 10.39
N PRO A 60 6.16 3.71 10.07
CA PRO A 60 7.23 3.68 11.08
C PRO A 60 7.75 5.07 11.46
N SER A 61 7.44 6.12 10.69
CA SER A 61 7.94 7.48 10.97
C SER A 61 7.03 8.24 11.95
N ASP A 62 7.59 8.69 13.07
CA ASP A 62 6.89 9.57 14.03
C ASP A 62 6.36 10.85 13.35
N GLU A 63 7.06 11.39 12.36
CA GLU A 63 6.63 12.56 11.59
C GLU A 63 5.38 12.24 10.75
N ALA A 64 5.36 11.08 10.09
CA ALA A 64 4.20 10.61 9.34
C ALA A 64 3.00 10.37 10.27
N LEU A 65 3.22 9.73 11.43
CA LEU A 65 2.19 9.52 12.44
C LEU A 65 1.61 10.85 12.94
N ALA A 66 2.45 11.85 13.20
CA ALA A 66 2.00 13.19 13.60
C ALA A 66 1.17 13.87 12.49
N SER A 67 1.60 13.75 11.22
CA SER A 67 0.85 14.27 10.07
C SER A 67 -0.53 13.63 9.95
N ILE A 68 -0.59 12.30 9.99
CA ILE A 68 -1.86 11.55 9.89
C ILE A 68 -2.80 11.92 11.04
N ALA A 69 -2.27 12.06 12.26
CA ALA A 69 -3.06 12.46 13.42
C ALA A 69 -3.66 13.87 13.24
N ALA A 70 -2.87 14.84 12.74
CA ALA A 70 -3.34 16.20 12.48
C ALA A 70 -4.38 16.26 11.35
N TRP A 71 -4.21 15.46 10.29
CA TRP A 71 -5.23 15.31 9.25
C TRP A 71 -6.54 14.75 9.80
N ARG A 72 -6.45 13.70 10.62
CA ARG A 72 -7.60 13.05 11.25
C ARG A 72 -8.36 14.01 12.17
N GLU A 73 -7.65 14.77 13.01
CA GLU A 73 -8.27 15.74 13.92
C GLU A 73 -9.05 16.80 13.15
N THR A 74 -8.48 17.32 12.06
CA THR A 74 -9.13 18.34 11.23
C THR A 74 -10.38 17.80 10.53
N ALA A 75 -10.30 16.58 9.97
CA ALA A 75 -11.37 16.02 9.16
C ALA A 75 -12.50 15.37 9.97
N ALA A 76 -12.19 14.93 11.21
CA ALA A 76 -13.14 14.31 12.13
C ALA A 76 -13.97 13.14 11.52
N LEU A 77 -13.36 12.38 10.62
CA LEU A 77 -14.01 11.23 9.97
C LEU A 77 -14.11 10.05 10.94
N PRO A 78 -15.32 9.49 11.19
CA PRO A 78 -15.50 8.42 12.17
C PRO A 78 -14.88 7.08 11.73
N ASN A 79 -14.61 6.93 10.44
CA ASN A 79 -14.04 5.74 9.82
C ASN A 79 -12.53 5.85 9.52
N LEU A 80 -11.89 6.97 9.90
CA LEU A 80 -10.43 7.12 9.86
C LEU A 80 -9.85 6.90 11.27
N ALA A 81 -9.19 5.76 11.47
CA ALA A 81 -8.60 5.40 12.76
C ALA A 81 -7.39 6.27 13.11
N ALA A 82 -7.02 6.32 14.39
CA ALA A 82 -5.75 6.91 14.80
C ALA A 82 -4.58 6.15 14.15
N PRO A 83 -3.51 6.85 13.71
CA PRO A 83 -2.39 6.18 13.06
C PRO A 83 -1.67 5.26 14.04
N ARG A 84 -1.13 4.15 13.51
CA ARG A 84 -0.36 3.17 14.28
C ARG A 84 1.07 3.13 13.80
N HIS A 85 2.01 3.08 14.74
CA HIS A 85 3.39 2.72 14.40
C HIS A 85 3.41 1.31 13.83
N LEU A 86 3.95 1.16 12.62
CA LEU A 86 4.12 -0.13 11.96
C LEU A 86 5.33 -0.11 11.03
N ASP A 87 6.37 -0.84 11.39
CA ASP A 87 7.39 -1.28 10.44
C ASP A 87 7.00 -2.65 9.91
N ALA A 88 6.91 -2.79 8.59
CA ALA A 88 6.52 -4.04 7.93
C ALA A 88 7.45 -5.21 8.33
N THR A 89 8.73 -4.92 8.61
CA THR A 89 9.77 -5.90 8.90
C THR A 89 9.92 -6.22 10.39
N GLU A 90 9.28 -5.46 11.28
CA GLU A 90 9.38 -5.67 12.72
C GLU A 90 8.56 -6.90 13.17
N PRO A 91 9.21 -7.90 13.83
CA PRO A 91 8.49 -9.05 14.36
C PRO A 91 7.46 -8.63 15.42
N GLY A 92 6.20 -9.01 15.23
CA GLY A 92 5.14 -8.73 16.20
C GLY A 92 4.56 -7.32 16.17
N GLY A 93 5.06 -6.42 15.29
CA GLY A 93 4.51 -5.07 15.13
C GLY A 93 3.15 -5.02 14.42
N TRP A 94 2.82 -6.08 13.67
CA TRP A 94 1.58 -6.15 12.91
C TRP A 94 0.35 -6.33 13.81
N PRO A 95 -0.78 -5.68 13.47
CA PRO A 95 -2.03 -5.90 14.18
C PRO A 95 -2.46 -7.36 14.19
N ALA A 96 -3.09 -7.79 15.29
CA ALA A 96 -3.54 -9.17 15.44
C ALA A 96 -4.81 -9.47 14.62
N GLU A 97 -5.63 -8.45 14.38
CA GLU A 97 -6.85 -8.56 13.58
C GLU A 97 -6.61 -8.92 12.10
N SER A 98 -7.67 -9.44 11.46
CA SER A 98 -7.71 -9.62 10.01
C SER A 98 -8.30 -8.41 9.29
N PHE A 99 -7.92 -8.26 8.03
CA PHE A 99 -8.32 -7.15 7.15
C PHE A 99 -8.97 -7.65 5.87
N ASP A 100 -9.93 -6.89 5.34
CA ASP A 100 -10.47 -7.11 4.00
C ASP A 100 -9.46 -6.64 2.94
N ALA A 101 -8.68 -5.61 3.27
CA ALA A 101 -7.60 -5.16 2.41
C ALA A 101 -6.35 -4.67 3.18
N ILE A 102 -5.20 -4.89 2.55
CA ILE A 102 -3.94 -4.24 2.89
C ILE A 102 -3.52 -3.42 1.68
N VAL A 103 -3.19 -2.15 1.90
CA VAL A 103 -2.87 -1.17 0.87
C VAL A 103 -1.44 -0.68 1.08
N ALA A 104 -0.60 -0.74 0.04
CA ALA A 104 0.75 -0.16 0.06
C ALA A 104 0.97 0.69 -1.19
N ILE A 105 1.13 2.01 -1.00
CA ILE A 105 1.22 2.99 -2.08
C ILE A 105 2.63 3.56 -2.11
N ASN A 106 3.30 3.42 -3.24
CA ASN A 106 4.69 3.86 -3.47
C ASN A 106 5.73 3.29 -2.49
N LEU A 107 5.47 2.13 -1.88
CA LEU A 107 6.37 1.53 -0.89
C LEU A 107 7.55 0.76 -1.52
N LEU A 108 7.24 -0.22 -2.38
CA LEU A 108 8.20 -1.28 -2.73
C LEU A 108 9.51 -0.80 -3.39
N HIS A 109 9.48 0.35 -4.05
CA HIS A 109 10.62 0.89 -4.78
C HIS A 109 11.50 1.84 -3.93
N ILE A 110 10.99 2.32 -2.79
CA ILE A 110 11.72 3.16 -1.81
C ILE A 110 12.09 2.38 -0.54
N SER A 111 12.17 1.06 -0.64
CA SER A 111 12.49 0.18 0.48
C SER A 111 13.40 -0.96 0.04
N PRO A 112 14.16 -1.61 0.94
CA PRO A 112 14.84 -2.87 0.63
C PRO A 112 13.85 -3.98 0.24
N TRP A 113 14.33 -5.00 -0.47
CA TRP A 113 13.49 -6.15 -0.89
C TRP A 113 12.84 -6.89 0.29
N ALA A 114 13.52 -6.96 1.44
CA ALA A 114 12.99 -7.56 2.66
C ALA A 114 11.65 -6.96 3.11
N VAL A 115 11.35 -5.70 2.76
CA VAL A 115 10.04 -5.08 3.02
C VAL A 115 8.96 -5.71 2.14
N THR A 116 9.26 -6.02 0.88
CA THR A 116 8.33 -6.76 0.00
C THR A 116 8.04 -8.13 0.59
N GLU A 117 9.08 -8.89 0.96
CA GLU A 117 8.92 -10.25 1.52
C GLU A 117 8.07 -10.23 2.80
N ALA A 118 8.36 -9.28 3.71
CA ALA A 118 7.61 -9.12 4.95
C ALA A 118 6.16 -8.70 4.70
N LEU A 119 5.91 -7.75 3.77
CA LEU A 119 4.56 -7.33 3.39
C LEU A 119 3.75 -8.50 2.82
N MET A 120 4.31 -9.29 1.91
CA MET A 120 3.62 -10.43 1.32
C MET A 120 3.32 -11.52 2.35
N ALA A 121 4.30 -11.83 3.22
CA ALA A 121 4.10 -12.81 4.28
C ALA A 121 2.95 -12.38 5.21
N ARG A 122 2.95 -11.12 5.62
CA ARG A 122 1.92 -10.58 6.52
C ARG A 122 0.57 -10.45 5.85
N ALA A 123 0.52 -10.11 4.57
CA ALA A 123 -0.74 -10.13 3.82
C ALA A 123 -1.31 -11.55 3.69
N GLY A 124 -0.47 -12.56 3.43
CA GLY A 124 -0.86 -13.97 3.44
C GLY A 124 -1.38 -14.46 4.80
N GLU A 125 -0.91 -13.87 5.90
CA GLU A 125 -1.40 -14.18 7.26
C GLU A 125 -2.67 -13.43 7.66
N ARG A 126 -2.75 -12.12 7.33
CA ARG A 126 -3.70 -11.18 7.93
C ARG A 126 -4.89 -10.83 7.05
N LEU A 127 -4.84 -11.03 5.74
CA LEU A 127 -6.04 -10.84 4.90
C LEU A 127 -7.08 -11.91 5.23
N VAL A 128 -8.37 -11.59 5.22
CA VAL A 128 -9.39 -12.64 5.21
C VAL A 128 -9.25 -13.51 3.95
N PRO A 129 -9.74 -14.76 3.91
CA PRO A 129 -9.83 -15.52 2.66
C PRO A 129 -10.57 -14.71 1.59
N GLY A 130 -9.97 -14.55 0.40
CA GLY A 130 -10.47 -13.67 -0.65
C GLY A 130 -10.19 -12.17 -0.46
N GLY A 131 -9.52 -11.77 0.62
CA GLY A 131 -9.11 -10.39 0.88
C GLY A 131 -8.00 -9.91 -0.05
N THR A 132 -7.87 -8.60 -0.19
CA THR A 132 -7.05 -7.95 -1.22
C THR A 132 -5.76 -7.37 -0.67
N LEU A 133 -4.61 -7.69 -1.27
CA LEU A 133 -3.41 -6.87 -1.20
C LEU A 133 -3.37 -5.95 -2.43
N TYR A 134 -3.47 -4.66 -2.19
CA TYR A 134 -3.37 -3.63 -3.23
C TYR A 134 -2.00 -2.94 -3.16
N LEU A 135 -1.29 -2.94 -4.28
CA LEU A 135 0.01 -2.30 -4.44
C LEU A 135 -0.08 -1.23 -5.53
N TYR A 136 0.56 -0.08 -5.30
CA TYR A 136 0.68 0.98 -6.29
C TYR A 136 2.13 1.46 -6.43
N GLY A 137 2.60 1.62 -7.67
CA GLY A 137 3.90 2.23 -7.95
C GLY A 137 4.43 1.91 -9.35
N PRO A 138 5.65 2.33 -9.67
CA PRO A 138 6.33 1.97 -10.90
C PRO A 138 6.83 0.53 -10.84
N TYR A 139 6.76 -0.15 -11.99
CA TYR A 139 7.30 -1.50 -12.17
C TYR A 139 8.08 -1.62 -13.48
N ARG A 140 8.99 -2.57 -13.52
CA ARG A 140 9.55 -3.18 -14.73
C ARG A 140 8.69 -4.37 -15.14
N ARG A 141 8.73 -4.72 -16.43
CA ARG A 141 8.09 -5.94 -16.96
C ARG A 141 9.12 -6.67 -17.83
N GLY A 142 9.27 -7.97 -17.62
CA GLY A 142 10.30 -8.77 -18.28
C GLY A 142 11.74 -8.26 -18.06
N GLY A 143 12.04 -7.71 -16.87
CA GLY A 143 13.33 -7.13 -16.54
C GLY A 143 13.59 -5.71 -17.07
N GLU A 144 12.74 -5.21 -17.99
CA GLU A 144 12.93 -3.95 -18.70
C GLU A 144 12.08 -2.81 -18.12
N HIS A 145 12.60 -1.58 -18.19
CA HIS A 145 11.80 -0.39 -17.87
C HIS A 145 10.80 -0.11 -18.98
N THR A 146 9.54 0.13 -18.60
CA THR A 146 8.45 0.41 -19.54
C THR A 146 8.40 1.86 -20.04
N ALA A 147 9.19 2.75 -19.44
CA ALA A 147 9.32 4.15 -19.83
C ALA A 147 10.69 4.74 -19.45
N PRO A 148 11.24 5.68 -20.24
CA PRO A 148 12.49 6.38 -19.89
C PRO A 148 12.44 7.10 -18.54
N SER A 149 11.27 7.64 -18.17
CA SER A 149 11.05 8.27 -16.86
C SER A 149 11.29 7.30 -15.70
N ASN A 150 10.87 6.03 -15.86
CA ASN A 150 11.03 5.01 -14.81
C ASN A 150 12.48 4.55 -14.71
N ALA A 151 13.22 4.49 -15.81
CA ALA A 151 14.65 4.20 -15.78
C ALA A 151 15.45 5.31 -15.08
N ALA A 152 15.17 6.57 -15.38
CA ALA A 152 15.80 7.71 -14.71
C ALA A 152 15.44 7.75 -13.20
N PHE A 153 14.18 7.43 -12.86
CA PHE A 153 13.74 7.33 -11.48
C PHE A 153 14.43 6.18 -10.73
N ASP A 154 14.54 4.99 -11.32
CA ASP A 154 15.27 3.85 -10.74
C ASP A 154 16.73 4.20 -10.45
N ALA A 155 17.42 4.81 -11.42
CA ALA A 155 18.79 5.27 -11.23
C ALA A 155 18.89 6.30 -10.10
N SER A 156 17.90 7.16 -9.93
CA SER A 156 17.85 8.11 -8.80
C SER A 156 17.66 7.41 -7.46
N LEU A 157 16.73 6.45 -7.37
CA LEU A 157 16.49 5.67 -6.16
C LEU A 157 17.76 4.94 -5.71
N ARG A 158 18.43 4.25 -6.64
CA ARG A 158 19.66 3.49 -6.37
C ARG A 158 20.85 4.35 -5.93
N ARG A 159 20.89 5.62 -6.37
CA ARG A 159 21.89 6.59 -5.87
C ARG A 159 21.66 6.98 -4.41
N HIS A 160 20.40 7.01 -3.95
CA HIS A 160 20.08 7.30 -2.55
C HIS A 160 20.31 6.07 -1.68
N ASP A 161 19.83 4.90 -2.12
CA ASP A 161 20.09 3.61 -1.48
C ASP A 161 20.16 2.51 -2.54
N PRO A 162 21.28 1.77 -2.65
CA PRO A 162 21.44 0.73 -3.67
C PRO A 162 20.45 -0.43 -3.55
N ARG A 163 19.78 -0.58 -2.40
CA ARG A 163 18.76 -1.61 -2.14
C ARG A 163 17.38 -1.21 -2.67
N TRP A 164 17.18 0.07 -2.97
CA TRP A 164 15.97 0.63 -3.58
C TRP A 164 15.98 0.42 -5.09
N GLY A 165 14.84 0.70 -5.73
CA GLY A 165 14.69 0.63 -7.17
C GLY A 165 13.33 0.10 -7.61
N VAL A 166 12.99 0.39 -8.86
CA VAL A 166 11.77 -0.07 -9.52
C VAL A 166 11.78 -1.60 -9.60
N ARG A 167 10.77 -2.21 -8.97
CA ARG A 167 10.66 -3.67 -8.86
C ARG A 167 10.21 -4.28 -10.18
N ASP A 168 10.68 -5.48 -10.45
CA ASP A 168 10.15 -6.31 -11.51
C ASP A 168 8.80 -6.88 -11.05
N LEU A 169 7.77 -6.71 -11.88
CA LEU A 169 6.40 -7.11 -11.53
C LEU A 169 6.32 -8.62 -11.29
N GLU A 170 6.98 -9.40 -12.14
CA GLU A 170 7.00 -10.85 -12.12
C GLU A 170 7.68 -11.36 -10.85
N ALA A 171 8.78 -10.72 -10.42
CA ALA A 171 9.42 -11.03 -9.14
C ALA A 171 8.49 -10.73 -7.93
N VAL A 172 7.75 -9.62 -7.96
CA VAL A 172 6.79 -9.26 -6.89
C VAL A 172 5.64 -10.27 -6.84
N VAL A 173 5.11 -10.69 -7.99
CA VAL A 173 4.05 -11.69 -8.09
C VAL A 173 4.54 -13.07 -7.63
N ALA A 174 5.77 -13.45 -7.97
CA ALA A 174 6.37 -14.70 -7.51
C ALA A 174 6.50 -14.75 -5.98
N GLU A 175 6.99 -13.67 -5.34
CA GLU A 175 7.05 -13.60 -3.87
C GLU A 175 5.66 -13.67 -3.26
N ALA A 176 4.67 -12.97 -3.82
CA ALA A 176 3.29 -13.03 -3.35
C ALA A 176 2.70 -14.45 -3.41
N THR A 177 2.95 -15.16 -4.52
CA THR A 177 2.48 -16.55 -4.73
C THR A 177 3.02 -17.50 -3.66
N CYS A 178 4.30 -17.36 -3.31
CA CYS A 178 4.92 -18.15 -2.24
C CYS A 178 4.26 -17.94 -0.86
N ARG A 179 3.45 -16.89 -0.70
CA ARG A 179 2.74 -16.54 0.56
C ARG A 179 1.23 -16.76 0.48
N GLY A 180 0.74 -17.46 -0.55
CA GLY A 180 -0.69 -17.76 -0.71
C GLY A 180 -1.51 -16.59 -1.24
N LEU A 181 -0.86 -15.65 -1.93
CA LEU A 181 -1.51 -14.54 -2.63
C LEU A 181 -1.44 -14.78 -4.14
N GLU A 182 -2.55 -14.63 -4.82
CA GLU A 182 -2.66 -14.85 -6.27
C GLU A 182 -2.85 -13.52 -7.00
N LEU A 183 -2.20 -13.36 -8.15
CA LEU A 183 -2.39 -12.17 -8.98
C LEU A 183 -3.79 -12.19 -9.60
N GLU A 184 -4.60 -11.21 -9.23
CA GLU A 184 -5.94 -11.04 -9.79
C GLU A 184 -5.92 -10.05 -10.97
N ARG A 185 -5.27 -8.90 -10.80
CA ARG A 185 -5.32 -7.82 -11.79
C ARG A 185 -4.08 -6.95 -11.77
N VAL A 186 -3.70 -6.46 -12.95
CA VAL A 186 -2.74 -5.38 -13.15
C VAL A 186 -3.40 -4.31 -13.99
N MET A 187 -3.36 -3.05 -13.56
CA MET A 187 -3.96 -1.92 -14.27
C MET A 187 -2.91 -0.84 -14.48
N ASP A 188 -2.82 -0.32 -15.70
CA ASP A 188 -1.96 0.82 -16.01
C ASP A 188 -2.56 2.08 -15.37
N MET A 189 -1.69 2.88 -14.75
CA MET A 189 -2.05 4.08 -14.00
C MET A 189 -1.31 5.30 -14.56
N PRO A 190 -1.76 6.53 -14.25
CA PRO A 190 -1.03 7.74 -14.65
C PRO A 190 0.43 7.72 -14.23
N ALA A 191 1.26 8.42 -15.00
CA ALA A 191 2.72 8.54 -14.79
C ALA A 191 3.48 7.20 -14.86
N ASN A 192 3.04 6.26 -15.72
CA ASN A 192 3.70 4.97 -15.96
C ASN A 192 3.80 4.10 -14.68
N ASN A 193 2.84 4.27 -13.77
CA ASN A 193 2.68 3.43 -12.60
C ASN A 193 1.68 2.32 -12.89
N LEU A 194 1.64 1.30 -12.02
CA LEU A 194 0.65 0.25 -12.04
C LEU A 194 -0.10 0.20 -10.71
N SER A 195 -1.36 -0.19 -10.78
CA SER A 195 -2.06 -0.84 -9.67
C SER A 195 -1.93 -2.34 -9.85
N VAL A 196 -1.47 -3.04 -8.81
CA VAL A 196 -1.36 -4.50 -8.77
C VAL A 196 -2.26 -5.00 -7.66
N VAL A 197 -3.19 -5.88 -8.02
CA VAL A 197 -4.20 -6.44 -7.14
C VAL A 197 -3.92 -7.93 -6.98
N LEU A 198 -3.63 -8.32 -5.75
CA LEU A 198 -3.40 -9.70 -5.34
C LEU A 198 -4.51 -10.10 -4.36
N VAL A 199 -4.94 -11.35 -4.39
CA VAL A 199 -5.97 -11.88 -3.49
C VAL A 199 -5.45 -13.05 -2.68
N ARG A 200 -5.82 -13.11 -1.40
CA ARG A 200 -5.51 -14.27 -0.57
C ARG A 200 -6.38 -15.45 -1.03
N GLY A 201 -5.74 -16.57 -1.36
CA GLY A 201 -6.44 -17.79 -1.74
C GLY A 201 -7.49 -18.21 -0.71
N GLN A 202 -8.63 -18.72 -1.18
CA GLN A 202 -9.63 -19.33 -0.32
C GLN A 202 -8.99 -20.58 0.29
N ALA A 203 -8.99 -20.72 1.63
CA ALA A 203 -8.63 -22.00 2.20
C ALA A 203 -9.59 -23.05 1.62
N LEU A 204 -9.05 -24.09 0.98
CA LEU A 204 -9.84 -25.25 0.59
C LEU A 204 -10.55 -25.72 1.87
N SER A 205 -11.88 -25.59 1.90
CA SER A 205 -12.67 -26.20 2.95
C SER A 205 -12.39 -27.70 2.87
N THR A 206 -11.51 -28.19 3.74
CA THR A 206 -11.46 -29.62 4.03
C THR A 206 -12.80 -29.96 4.65
N ALA A 207 -13.67 -30.56 3.82
CA ALA A 207 -14.88 -31.23 4.27
C ALA A 207 -14.53 -32.39 5.21
#